data_AF-A0A377IWJ0-F1
#
_entry.id   AF-A0A377IWJ0-F1
#
_cell.length_a   1.000
_cell.length_b   1.000
_cell.length_c   1.000
_cell.angle_alpha   90.00
_cell.angle_beta   90.00
_cell.angle_gamma   90.00
#
_symmetry.space_group_name_H-M   'P 1'
#
loop_
_entity.id
_entity.type
_entity.pdbx_description
1 polymer ?
#
loop_
_entity_poly.entity_id
_entity_poly.type
_entity_poly.pdbx_seq_one_letter_code
_entity_poly.pdbx_strand_id
1 'polypeptide(L)'
;MKVWFSAKELAGVAGLSKYPTNVTRLAKKEKWTSRPLVGVKGGGVEYALSSFPQEVQEEIRDKFATSVVVAKPKKLPVMRSVALTELTEKQRQAAEARMALVAYVLKLEEVQPRYKAVKFFCQQAKQHLLSPELMQLVAKANNKKGESRVIGERTLNQWVLDYEKATTPEERLKALVPMQRVAKKAEEISWLPDFLAEYRQTNGINVAEAYGYFAQHWRERFADQPLMLEMLPSLDRVRRVLAKLPRHIKEIGRKMICTPKVGLNNQLIKVQIFYD
;
A
#
# COMPACT_ATOMS: atom_id res chain seq x y z
N MET A 1 1.23 -8.46 16.31
CA MET A 1 1.78 -8.61 17.67
C MET A 1 1.74 -10.09 18.02
N LYS A 2 2.82 -10.67 18.53
CA LYS A 2 2.86 -12.07 18.98
C LYS A 2 2.02 -12.19 20.25
N VAL A 3 1.17 -13.22 20.34
CA VAL A 3 0.20 -13.40 21.45
C VAL A 3 0.37 -14.72 22.22
N TRP A 4 1.36 -15.52 21.84
CA TRP A 4 1.72 -16.79 22.48
C TRP A 4 3.21 -16.78 22.76
N PHE A 5 3.63 -17.15 23.97
CA PHE A 5 5.02 -17.06 24.41
C PHE A 5 5.48 -18.35 25.08
N SER A 6 6.70 -18.76 24.80
CA SER A 6 7.33 -19.90 25.48
C SER A 6 7.85 -19.51 26.87
N ALA A 7 8.00 -20.48 27.77
CA ALA A 7 8.60 -20.22 29.10
C ALA A 7 10.01 -19.63 29.03
N LYS A 8 10.75 -19.90 27.94
CA LYS A 8 12.09 -19.35 27.70
C LYS A 8 12.04 -17.86 27.37
N GLU A 9 11.01 -17.40 26.66
CA GLU A 9 10.83 -15.99 26.31
C GLU A 9 10.31 -15.15 27.47
N LEU A 10 9.61 -15.77 28.42
CA LEU A 10 9.07 -15.11 29.62
C LEU A 10 10.05 -15.07 30.79
N ALA A 11 11.14 -15.83 30.73
CA ALA A 11 12.12 -15.89 31.79
C ALA A 11 12.76 -14.50 32.02
N GLY A 12 12.65 -13.98 33.25
CA GLY A 12 13.19 -12.68 33.62
C GLY A 12 12.36 -11.45 33.20
N VAL A 13 11.13 -11.64 32.70
CA VAL A 13 10.19 -10.54 32.39
C VAL A 13 9.37 -10.18 33.61
N ALA A 14 9.22 -8.89 33.96
CA ALA A 14 8.35 -8.40 35.04
C ALA A 14 8.53 -9.15 36.37
N GLY A 15 9.78 -9.36 36.78
CA GLY A 15 10.10 -10.06 38.03
C GLY A 15 9.92 -11.59 37.98
N LEU A 16 9.55 -12.17 36.83
CA LEU A 16 9.54 -13.62 36.66
C LEU A 16 10.93 -14.21 36.84
N SER A 17 10.97 -15.45 37.35
CA SER A 17 12.21 -16.19 37.51
C SER A 17 12.99 -16.27 36.20
N LYS A 18 14.32 -16.08 36.29
CA LYS A 18 15.27 -16.24 35.17
C LYS A 18 15.35 -17.68 34.65
N TYR A 19 14.89 -18.65 35.43
CA TYR A 19 14.83 -20.06 35.05
C TYR A 19 13.47 -20.41 34.42
N PRO A 20 13.41 -20.86 33.15
CA PRO A 20 12.17 -21.20 32.46
C PRO A 20 11.32 -22.28 33.16
N THR A 21 11.97 -23.21 33.87
CA THR A 21 11.31 -24.27 34.64
C THR A 21 10.42 -23.71 35.75
N ASN A 22 10.85 -22.63 36.40
CA ASN A 22 10.04 -21.95 37.42
C ASN A 22 8.86 -21.21 36.78
N VAL A 23 9.02 -20.66 35.57
CA VAL A 23 7.93 -20.04 34.82
C VAL A 23 6.89 -21.10 34.43
N THR A 24 7.30 -22.27 33.98
CA THR A 24 6.38 -23.39 33.71
C THR A 24 5.63 -23.83 34.97
N ARG A 25 6.29 -23.87 36.12
CA ARG A 25 5.65 -24.21 37.41
C ARG A 25 4.63 -23.14 37.82
N LEU A 26 4.97 -21.86 37.63
CA LEU A 26 4.06 -20.75 37.89
C LEU A 26 2.84 -20.81 36.97
N ALA A 27 3.06 -21.02 35.67
CA ALA A 27 2.00 -21.14 34.67
C ALA A 27 1.02 -22.28 34.99
N LYS A 28 1.50 -23.40 35.52
CA LYS A 28 0.64 -24.49 36.02
C LYS A 28 -0.13 -24.09 37.28
N LYS A 29 0.53 -23.41 38.23
CA LYS A 29 -0.09 -22.93 39.48
C LYS A 29 -1.22 -21.92 39.20
N GLU A 30 -0.98 -21.01 38.27
CA GLU A 30 -1.90 -19.94 37.88
C GLU A 30 -2.81 -20.31 36.71
N LYS A 31 -2.74 -21.56 36.23
CA LYS A 31 -3.59 -22.11 35.16
C LYS A 31 -3.59 -21.24 33.88
N TRP A 32 -2.40 -20.80 33.46
CA TRP A 32 -2.26 -20.05 32.21
C TRP A 32 -2.73 -20.89 31.02
N THR A 33 -3.37 -20.23 30.05
CA THR A 33 -3.89 -20.89 28.85
C THR A 33 -2.72 -21.36 27.99
N SER A 34 -2.53 -22.67 27.87
CA SER A 34 -1.40 -23.28 27.19
C SER A 34 -1.80 -24.02 25.90
N ARG A 35 -0.91 -24.03 24.92
CA ARG A 35 -1.01 -24.86 23.69
C ARG A 35 0.30 -25.60 23.41
N PRO A 36 0.28 -26.78 22.77
CA PRO A 36 1.51 -27.46 22.35
C PRO A 36 2.24 -26.67 21.25
N LEU A 37 3.57 -26.70 21.29
CA LEU A 37 4.45 -26.18 20.25
C LEU A 37 4.40 -27.08 19.01
N VAL A 38 4.21 -26.47 17.84
CA VAL A 38 4.18 -27.18 16.56
C VAL A 38 5.57 -27.16 15.93
N GLY A 39 6.11 -28.33 15.55
CA GLY A 39 7.34 -28.44 14.76
C GLY A 39 8.66 -28.43 15.55
N VAL A 40 8.65 -28.60 16.88
CA VAL A 40 9.87 -28.62 17.71
C VAL A 40 10.19 -30.04 18.20
N LYS A 41 11.43 -30.49 17.95
CA LYS A 41 11.94 -31.79 18.40
C LYS A 41 12.07 -31.78 19.93
N GLY A 42 11.32 -32.64 20.63
CA GLY A 42 11.30 -32.73 22.10
C GLY A 42 10.01 -32.25 22.78
N GLY A 43 9.04 -31.73 22.02
CA GLY A 43 7.78 -31.22 22.58
C GLY A 43 7.97 -29.96 23.43
N GLY A 44 6.88 -29.26 23.72
CA GLY A 44 6.88 -28.04 24.53
C GLY A 44 5.54 -27.34 24.50
N VAL A 45 5.34 -26.35 25.37
CA VAL A 45 4.11 -25.56 25.43
C VAL A 45 4.39 -24.06 25.34
N GLU A 46 3.47 -23.34 24.69
CA GLU A 46 3.38 -21.89 24.73
C GLU A 46 2.16 -21.46 25.54
N TYR A 47 2.21 -20.25 26.09
CA TYR A 47 1.16 -19.67 26.91
C TYR A 47 0.61 -18.38 26.30
N ALA A 48 -0.69 -18.15 26.45
CA ALA A 48 -1.37 -16.99 25.87
C ALA A 48 -1.09 -15.71 26.68
N LEU A 49 -0.80 -14.60 25.98
CA LEU A 49 -0.57 -13.28 26.58
C LEU A 49 -1.70 -12.83 27.51
N SER A 50 -2.95 -13.12 27.14
CA SER A 50 -4.14 -12.75 27.92
C SER A 50 -4.27 -13.49 29.25
N SER A 51 -3.47 -14.54 29.46
CA SER A 51 -3.51 -15.36 30.68
C SER A 51 -2.37 -15.06 31.66
N PHE A 52 -1.49 -14.11 31.35
CA PHE A 52 -0.42 -13.69 32.25
C PHE A 52 -0.91 -12.68 33.30
N PRO A 53 -0.20 -12.54 34.44
CA PRO A 53 -0.38 -11.41 35.34
C PRO A 53 -0.27 -10.07 34.59
N GLN A 54 -1.02 -9.06 35.05
CA GLN A 54 -1.11 -7.76 34.38
C GLN A 54 0.26 -7.09 34.21
N GLU A 55 1.13 -7.18 35.23
CA GLU A 55 2.50 -6.66 35.20
C GLU A 55 3.33 -7.25 34.05
N VAL A 56 3.21 -8.57 33.83
CA VAL A 56 3.89 -9.26 32.72
C VAL A 56 3.31 -8.84 31.38
N GLN A 57 1.99 -8.61 31.29
CA GLN A 57 1.36 -8.14 30.06
C GLN A 57 1.83 -6.74 29.67
N GLU A 58 1.90 -5.83 30.65
CA GLU A 58 2.33 -4.45 30.47
C GLU A 58 3.79 -4.39 30.02
N GLU A 59 4.70 -5.11 30.69
CA GLU A 59 6.11 -5.11 30.29
C GLU A 59 6.34 -5.72 28.89
N ILE A 60 5.59 -6.76 28.51
CA ILE A 60 5.65 -7.32 27.14
C ILE A 60 5.16 -6.30 26.11
N ARG A 61 4.09 -5.55 26.41
CA ARG A 61 3.57 -4.50 25.53
C ARG A 61 4.56 -3.34 25.42
N ASP A 62 5.19 -2.95 26.51
CA ASP A 62 6.17 -1.88 26.57
C ASP A 62 7.45 -2.26 25.81
N LYS A 63 7.99 -3.46 26.03
CA LYS A 63 9.13 -3.99 25.25
C LYS A 63 8.81 -4.06 23.76
N PHE A 64 7.58 -4.43 23.40
CA PHE A 64 7.14 -4.39 22.00
C PHE A 64 7.07 -2.95 21.46
N ALA A 65 6.51 -2.00 22.23
CA ALA A 65 6.47 -0.60 21.85
C ALA A 65 7.88 0.00 21.66
N THR A 66 8.79 -0.25 22.60
CA THR A 66 10.20 0.19 22.51
C THR A 66 10.90 -0.44 21.31
N SER A 67 10.72 -1.74 21.05
CA SER A 67 11.34 -2.39 19.89
C SER A 67 10.77 -1.87 18.56
N VAL A 68 9.50 -1.48 18.49
CA VAL A 68 8.91 -0.80 17.32
C VAL A 68 9.46 0.62 17.13
N VAL A 69 9.79 1.33 18.21
CA VAL A 69 10.39 2.68 18.14
C VAL A 69 11.87 2.62 17.76
N VAL A 70 12.62 1.65 18.29
CA VAL A 70 14.06 1.44 18.00
C VAL A 70 14.28 0.83 16.61
N ALA A 71 13.40 -0.09 16.18
CA ALA A 71 13.35 -0.56 14.80
C ALA A 71 12.76 0.55 13.93
N LYS A 72 13.62 1.52 13.57
CA LYS A 72 13.35 2.68 12.71
C LYS A 72 12.19 2.37 11.75
N PRO A 73 11.00 3.00 11.92
CA PRO A 73 9.89 2.73 11.03
C PRO A 73 10.37 2.96 9.59
N LYS A 74 9.99 2.06 8.66
CA LYS A 74 10.19 2.27 7.21
C LYS A 74 9.91 3.74 6.94
N LYS A 75 10.93 4.51 6.48
CA LYS A 75 10.85 5.96 6.26
C LYS A 75 9.43 6.28 5.81
N LEU A 76 8.67 6.95 6.68
CA LEU A 76 7.35 7.43 6.31
C LEU A 76 7.55 8.23 5.03
N PRO A 77 6.71 8.01 4.00
CA PRO A 77 6.88 8.70 2.73
C PRO A 77 6.98 10.19 3.04
N VAL A 78 8.08 10.81 2.59
CA VAL A 78 8.31 12.25 2.76
C VAL A 78 7.03 12.95 2.30
N MET A 79 6.36 13.61 3.24
CA MET A 79 5.12 14.33 2.98
C MET A 79 5.50 15.50 2.08
N ARG A 80 5.31 15.35 0.77
CA ARG A 80 5.49 16.47 -0.16
C ARG A 80 4.49 17.54 0.24
N SER A 81 4.99 18.70 0.64
CA SER A 81 4.17 19.89 0.83
C SER A 81 3.57 20.26 -0.52
N VAL A 82 2.25 20.17 -0.65
CA VAL A 82 1.56 20.52 -1.90
C VAL A 82 1.50 22.04 -2.00
N ALA A 83 2.09 22.62 -3.06
CA ALA A 83 1.88 24.04 -3.37
C ALA A 83 0.47 24.22 -3.95
N LEU A 84 -0.28 25.23 -3.50
CA LEU A 84 -1.65 25.47 -3.96
C LEU A 84 -1.74 25.76 -5.47
N THR A 85 -0.68 26.35 -6.03
CA THR A 85 -0.54 26.67 -7.46
C THR A 85 -0.38 25.43 -8.35
N GLU A 86 0.03 24.28 -7.78
CA GLU A 86 0.28 23.04 -8.52
C GLU A 86 -0.92 22.06 -8.46
N LEU A 87 -2.03 22.46 -7.83
CA LEU A 87 -3.21 21.62 -7.68
C LEU A 87 -3.92 21.42 -9.02
N THR A 88 -4.17 20.17 -9.38
CA THR A 88 -5.11 19.85 -10.45
C THR A 88 -6.53 20.25 -10.04
N GLU A 89 -7.36 20.62 -11.02
CA GLU A 89 -8.75 21.00 -10.77
C GLU A 89 -9.53 19.92 -10.00
N LYS A 90 -9.26 18.65 -10.32
CA LYS A 90 -9.85 17.51 -9.61
C LYS A 90 -9.44 17.44 -8.12
N GLN A 91 -8.21 17.83 -7.80
CA GLN A 91 -7.74 17.88 -6.41
C GLN A 91 -8.39 19.03 -5.65
N ARG A 92 -8.54 20.20 -6.29
CA ARG A 92 -9.23 21.37 -5.73
C ARG A 92 -10.69 21.03 -5.40
N GLN A 93 -11.44 20.51 -6.37
CA GLN A 93 -12.84 20.11 -6.18
C GLN A 93 -13.02 19.05 -5.09
N ALA A 94 -12.09 18.09 -4.98
CA ALA A 94 -12.12 17.10 -3.92
C ALA A 94 -11.84 17.72 -2.54
N ALA A 95 -10.92 18.68 -2.45
CA ALA A 95 -10.60 19.39 -1.21
C ALA A 95 -11.76 20.28 -0.76
N GLU A 96 -12.37 21.05 -1.67
CA GLU A 96 -13.56 21.86 -1.41
C GLU A 96 -14.74 20.99 -0.93
N ALA A 97 -14.98 19.86 -1.60
CA ALA A 97 -16.02 18.94 -1.17
C ALA A 97 -15.74 18.39 0.24
N ARG A 98 -14.47 18.09 0.58
CA ARG A 98 -14.10 17.68 1.95
C ARG A 98 -14.34 18.79 2.97
N MET A 99 -14.00 20.04 2.65
CA MET A 99 -14.27 21.19 3.51
C MET A 99 -15.78 21.34 3.80
N ALA A 100 -16.61 21.23 2.77
CA ALA A 100 -18.07 21.30 2.92
C ALA A 100 -18.61 20.19 3.85
N LEU A 101 -18.10 18.96 3.70
CA LEU A 101 -18.48 17.85 4.58
C LEU A 101 -17.99 18.05 6.02
N VAL A 102 -16.78 18.56 6.22
CA VAL A 102 -16.27 18.89 7.55
C VAL A 102 -17.13 19.97 8.21
N ALA A 103 -17.49 21.03 7.49
CA ALA A 103 -18.39 22.07 8.01
C ALA A 103 -19.75 21.49 8.42
N TYR A 104 -20.29 20.53 7.65
CA TYR A 104 -21.52 19.84 8.01
C TYR A 104 -21.37 19.01 9.30
N VAL A 105 -20.25 18.30 9.46
CA VAL A 105 -19.97 17.53 10.69
C VAL A 105 -19.79 18.45 11.90
N LEU A 106 -19.08 19.58 11.75
CA LEU A 106 -18.93 20.56 12.84
C LEU A 106 -20.27 21.13 13.29
N LYS A 107 -21.20 21.37 12.36
CA LYS A 107 -22.58 21.76 12.71
C LYS A 107 -23.33 20.66 13.48
N LEU A 108 -23.12 19.40 13.13
CA LEU A 108 -23.66 18.27 13.90
C LEU A 108 -23.01 18.17 15.29
N GLU A 109 -21.76 18.61 15.45
CA GLU A 109 -21.05 18.58 16.74
C GLU A 109 -21.62 19.56 17.78
N GLU A 110 -22.29 20.63 17.34
CA GLU A 110 -22.95 21.58 18.24
C GLU A 110 -24.04 20.93 19.11
N VAL A 111 -24.62 19.81 18.64
CA VAL A 111 -25.75 19.12 19.31
C VAL A 111 -25.44 17.70 19.75
N GLN A 112 -24.27 17.15 19.42
CA GLN A 112 -23.84 15.81 19.82
C GLN A 112 -22.33 15.62 19.74
N PRO A 113 -21.73 14.67 20.47
CA PRO A 113 -20.31 14.41 20.38
C PRO A 113 -19.85 14.01 18.96
N ARG A 114 -18.64 14.44 18.57
CA ARG A 114 -17.98 14.16 17.27
C ARG A 114 -18.13 12.73 16.77
N TYR A 115 -17.81 11.74 17.61
CA TYR A 115 -17.87 10.34 17.21
C TYR A 115 -19.30 9.93 16.78
N LYS A 116 -20.32 10.50 17.43
CA LYS A 116 -21.74 10.26 17.11
C LYS A 116 -22.16 11.00 15.84
N ALA A 117 -21.71 12.25 15.66
CA ALA A 117 -21.92 13.03 14.45
C ALA A 117 -21.33 12.36 13.20
N VAL A 118 -20.06 11.95 13.27
CA VAL A 118 -19.35 11.25 12.19
C VAL A 118 -20.02 9.91 11.87
N LYS A 119 -20.35 9.11 12.90
CA LYS A 119 -21.03 7.83 12.73
C LYS A 119 -22.40 8.00 12.07
N PHE A 120 -23.20 8.96 12.55
CA PHE A 120 -24.51 9.28 11.98
C PHE A 120 -24.39 9.69 10.51
N PHE A 121 -23.50 10.62 10.17
CA PHE A 121 -23.28 11.05 8.79
C PHE A 121 -22.90 9.88 7.88
N CYS A 122 -21.94 9.05 8.30
CA CYS A 122 -21.50 7.90 7.52
C CYS A 122 -22.62 6.85 7.35
N GLN A 123 -23.50 6.67 8.34
CA GLN A 123 -24.66 5.78 8.23
C GLN A 123 -25.69 6.32 7.23
N GLN A 124 -26.06 7.60 7.32
CA GLN A 124 -26.97 8.25 6.37
C GLN A 124 -26.43 8.19 4.93
N ALA A 125 -25.14 8.43 4.75
CA ALA A 125 -24.48 8.36 3.45
C ALA A 125 -24.49 6.93 2.88
N LYS A 126 -24.27 5.90 3.72
CA LYS A 126 -24.34 4.47 3.30
C LYS A 126 -25.76 4.04 2.92
N GLN A 127 -26.76 4.59 3.59
CA GLN A 127 -28.17 4.30 3.32
C GLN A 127 -28.76 5.19 2.21
N HIS A 128 -27.95 6.08 1.61
CA HIS A 128 -28.39 7.05 0.60
C HIS A 128 -29.55 7.95 1.08
N LEU A 129 -29.59 8.26 2.39
CA LEU A 129 -30.61 9.10 3.02
C LEU A 129 -30.20 10.58 3.11
N LEU A 130 -29.01 10.94 2.62
CA LEU A 130 -28.59 12.33 2.50
C LEU A 130 -29.23 13.00 1.29
N SER A 131 -29.32 14.33 1.30
CA SER A 131 -29.81 15.08 0.14
C SER A 131 -28.96 14.78 -1.11
N PRO A 132 -29.53 14.90 -2.33
CA PRO A 132 -28.80 14.66 -3.57
C PRO A 132 -27.51 15.49 -3.68
N GLU A 133 -27.56 16.74 -3.23
CA GLU A 133 -26.40 17.63 -3.20
C GLU A 133 -25.28 17.13 -2.27
N LEU A 134 -25.64 16.69 -1.05
CA LEU A 134 -24.67 16.11 -0.12
C LEU A 134 -24.09 14.80 -0.65
N MET A 135 -24.88 13.97 -1.32
CA MET A 135 -24.39 12.76 -1.96
C MET A 135 -23.40 13.07 -3.09
N GLN A 136 -23.63 14.12 -3.88
CA GLN A 136 -22.66 14.59 -4.88
C GLN A 136 -21.35 15.06 -4.23
N LEU A 137 -21.42 15.76 -3.09
CA LEU A 137 -20.23 16.17 -2.33
C LEU A 137 -19.48 14.96 -1.78
N VAL A 138 -20.17 13.95 -1.24
CA VAL A 138 -19.57 12.68 -0.80
C VAL A 138 -18.81 12.00 -1.94
N ALA A 139 -19.41 11.94 -3.14
CA ALA A 139 -18.77 11.38 -4.31
C ALA A 139 -17.51 12.16 -4.73
N LYS A 140 -17.60 13.49 -4.81
CA LYS A 140 -16.47 14.39 -5.14
C LYS A 140 -15.34 14.27 -4.10
N ALA A 141 -15.66 14.26 -2.81
CA ALA A 141 -14.69 14.18 -1.72
C ALA A 141 -13.93 12.84 -1.67
N ASN A 142 -14.60 11.73 -1.96
CA ASN A 142 -13.99 10.40 -1.96
C ASN A 142 -13.02 10.22 -3.14
N ASN A 143 -13.34 10.77 -4.32
CA ASN A 143 -12.50 10.70 -5.53
C ASN A 143 -12.07 9.27 -5.90
N LYS A 144 -12.89 8.26 -5.56
CA LYS A 144 -12.68 6.84 -5.88
C LYS A 144 -13.73 6.37 -6.88
N LYS A 145 -13.34 5.41 -7.74
CA LYS A 145 -14.26 4.76 -8.68
C LYS A 145 -15.12 3.70 -7.96
N GLY A 146 -16.41 3.66 -8.28
CA GLY A 146 -17.39 2.68 -7.78
C GLY A 146 -18.45 3.30 -6.87
N GLU A 147 -19.73 3.12 -7.21
CA GLU A 147 -20.89 3.74 -6.55
C GLU A 147 -21.12 3.23 -5.11
N SER A 148 -20.70 2.00 -4.81
CA SER A 148 -20.90 1.38 -3.48
C SER A 148 -19.92 1.86 -2.40
N ARG A 149 -18.96 2.72 -2.74
CA ARG A 149 -17.89 3.13 -1.82
C ARG A 149 -18.19 4.49 -1.21
N VAL A 150 -18.74 4.47 0.00
CA VAL A 150 -18.98 5.66 0.84
C VAL A 150 -17.76 5.97 1.73
N ILE A 151 -17.65 7.22 2.21
CA ILE A 151 -16.59 7.66 3.13
C ILE A 151 -16.72 6.91 4.46
N GLY A 152 -15.59 6.41 4.97
CA GLY A 152 -15.53 5.73 6.28
C GLY A 152 -15.36 6.71 7.44
N GLU A 153 -15.86 6.33 8.62
CA GLU A 153 -15.87 7.16 9.84
C GLU A 153 -14.47 7.67 10.21
N ARG A 154 -13.46 6.80 10.21
CA ARG A 154 -12.07 7.18 10.50
C ARG A 154 -11.55 8.25 9.53
N THR A 155 -11.88 8.12 8.24
CA THR A 155 -11.42 9.07 7.21
C THR A 155 -12.06 10.43 7.41
N LEU A 156 -13.37 10.47 7.65
CA LEU A 156 -14.09 11.70 7.89
C LEU A 156 -13.61 12.39 9.16
N ASN A 157 -13.42 11.63 10.25
CA ASN A 157 -12.87 12.16 11.49
C ASN A 157 -11.45 12.72 11.30
N GLN A 158 -10.60 12.06 10.49
CA GLN A 158 -9.26 12.57 10.18
C GLN A 158 -9.33 13.91 9.44
N TRP A 159 -10.26 14.08 8.50
CA TRP A 159 -10.45 15.37 7.82
C TRP A 159 -10.89 16.49 8.76
N VAL A 160 -11.74 16.19 9.76
CA VAL A 160 -12.10 17.17 10.80
C VAL A 160 -10.86 17.61 11.58
N LEU A 161 -10.03 16.65 12.01
CA LEU A 161 -8.80 16.95 12.74
C LEU A 161 -7.80 17.77 11.88
N ASP A 162 -7.64 17.40 10.61
CA ASP A 162 -6.77 18.11 9.68
C ASP A 162 -7.24 19.55 9.43
N TYR A 163 -8.57 19.76 9.41
CA TYR A 163 -9.20 21.07 9.27
C TYR A 163 -9.03 21.95 10.51
N GLU A 164 -9.22 21.40 11.71
CA GLU A 164 -9.06 22.13 12.97
C GLU A 164 -7.62 22.51 13.25
N LYS A 165 -6.67 21.66 12.85
CA LYS A 165 -5.24 21.94 12.97
C LYS A 165 -4.79 23.10 12.08
N ALA A 166 -5.49 23.36 10.98
CA ALA A 166 -5.20 24.44 10.05
C ALA A 166 -5.91 25.74 10.45
N THR A 167 -5.16 26.85 10.49
CA THR A 167 -5.68 28.13 10.97
C THR A 167 -6.25 28.96 9.83
N THR A 168 -5.58 28.99 8.68
CA THR A 168 -6.04 29.78 7.52
C THR A 168 -6.91 28.96 6.55
N PRO A 169 -7.78 29.59 5.74
CA PRO A 169 -8.54 28.90 4.70
C PRO A 169 -7.64 28.16 3.69
N GLU A 170 -6.49 28.75 3.36
CA GLU A 170 -5.49 28.16 2.47
C GLU A 170 -4.84 26.91 3.06
N GLU A 171 -4.49 26.94 4.35
CA GLU A 171 -3.97 25.78 5.08
C GLU A 171 -5.01 24.67 5.18
N ARG A 172 -6.28 25.01 5.40
CA ARG A 172 -7.39 24.03 5.45
C ARG A 172 -7.58 23.35 4.11
N LEU A 173 -7.56 24.13 3.03
CA LEU A 173 -7.64 23.59 1.68
C LEU A 173 -6.46 22.64 1.45
N LYS A 174 -5.22 23.09 1.74
CA LYS A 174 -3.99 22.32 1.59
C LYS A 174 -3.99 21.01 2.40
N ALA A 175 -4.48 21.04 3.64
CA ALA A 175 -4.57 19.88 4.52
C ALA A 175 -5.55 18.82 3.99
N LEU A 176 -6.63 19.26 3.36
CA LEU A 176 -7.69 18.38 2.86
C LEU A 176 -7.46 17.88 1.43
N VAL A 177 -6.43 18.38 0.71
CA VAL A 177 -6.12 17.91 -0.65
C VAL A 177 -5.82 16.41 -0.67
N PRO A 178 -6.46 15.62 -1.55
CA PRO A 178 -6.06 14.22 -1.74
C PRO A 178 -4.63 14.14 -2.28
N MET A 179 -3.77 13.44 -1.55
CA MET A 179 -2.41 13.18 -2.00
C MET A 179 -2.41 12.33 -3.28
N GLN A 180 -1.81 12.85 -4.34
CA GLN A 180 -1.62 12.11 -5.57
C GLN A 180 -0.34 11.28 -5.48
N ARG A 181 -0.47 9.96 -5.72
CA ARG A 181 0.71 9.11 -5.90
C ARG A 181 1.38 9.52 -7.21
N VAL A 182 2.53 10.16 -7.10
CA VAL A 182 3.36 10.43 -8.28
C VAL A 182 3.96 9.11 -8.73
N ALA A 183 3.67 8.72 -9.98
CA ALA A 183 4.30 7.56 -10.57
C ALA A 183 5.80 7.84 -10.69
N LYS A 184 6.65 6.93 -10.19
CA LYS A 184 8.09 7.00 -10.46
C LYS A 184 8.31 7.01 -11.97
N LYS A 185 9.09 7.96 -12.45
CA LYS A 185 9.49 8.01 -13.86
C LYS A 185 10.38 6.81 -14.17
N ALA A 186 10.48 6.42 -15.44
CA ALA A 186 11.24 5.24 -15.83
C ALA A 186 12.74 5.39 -15.51
N GLU A 187 13.25 6.62 -15.62
CA GLU A 187 14.63 7.00 -15.34
C GLU A 187 15.00 6.84 -13.86
N GLU A 188 14.01 6.85 -12.96
CA GLU A 188 14.20 6.66 -11.51
C GLU A 188 14.22 5.17 -11.10
N ILE A 189 14.12 4.25 -12.06
CA ILE A 189 14.04 2.81 -11.80
C ILE A 189 15.43 2.20 -11.98
N SER A 190 16.09 1.92 -10.85
CA SER A 190 17.49 1.50 -10.80
C SER A 190 17.84 0.26 -11.64
N TRP A 191 16.95 -0.73 -11.70
CA TRP A 191 17.17 -1.98 -12.45
C TRP A 191 16.81 -1.90 -13.93
N LEU A 192 16.14 -0.82 -14.36
CA LEU A 192 15.61 -0.73 -15.73
C LEU A 192 16.72 -0.72 -16.80
N PRO A 193 17.86 -0.02 -16.62
CA PRO A 193 18.95 -0.07 -17.58
C PRO A 193 19.49 -1.49 -17.80
N ASP A 194 19.72 -2.25 -16.73
CA ASP A 194 20.21 -3.63 -16.80
C ASP A 194 19.22 -4.54 -17.55
N PHE A 195 17.92 -4.42 -17.28
CA PHE A 195 16.91 -5.16 -18.03
C PHE A 195 16.87 -4.75 -19.52
N LEU A 196 16.98 -3.46 -19.82
CA LEU A 196 16.95 -2.98 -21.20
C LEU A 196 18.16 -3.44 -22.00
N ALA A 197 19.31 -3.66 -21.37
CA ALA A 197 20.49 -4.25 -22.01
C ALA A 197 20.20 -5.67 -22.54
N GLU A 198 19.50 -6.49 -21.76
CA GLU A 198 19.07 -7.83 -22.18
C GLU A 198 17.95 -7.76 -23.23
N TYR A 199 17.01 -6.85 -23.05
CA TYR A 199 15.83 -6.78 -23.91
C TYR A 199 16.11 -6.12 -25.28
N ARG A 200 17.09 -5.22 -25.41
CA ARG A 200 17.36 -4.49 -26.67
C ARG A 200 18.32 -5.23 -27.63
N GLN A 201 18.56 -6.51 -27.38
CA GLN A 201 19.39 -7.33 -28.25
C GLN A 201 18.78 -7.51 -29.66
N THR A 202 19.64 -7.71 -30.65
CA THR A 202 19.27 -7.82 -32.08
C THR A 202 18.51 -9.11 -32.42
N ASN A 203 18.56 -10.12 -31.55
CA ASN A 203 17.89 -11.42 -31.66
C ASN A 203 16.36 -11.34 -31.51
N GLY A 204 15.81 -10.23 -31.03
CA GLY A 204 14.37 -10.02 -30.95
C GLY A 204 13.65 -10.88 -29.90
N ILE A 205 14.34 -11.33 -28.85
CA ILE A 205 13.75 -12.17 -27.79
C ILE A 205 12.56 -11.50 -27.08
N ASN A 206 11.63 -12.32 -26.58
CA ASN A 206 10.43 -11.83 -25.90
C ASN A 206 10.74 -11.34 -24.47
N VAL A 207 9.79 -10.63 -23.84
CA VAL A 207 10.00 -10.01 -22.51
C VAL A 207 10.28 -11.05 -21.41
N ALA A 208 9.62 -12.22 -21.45
CA ALA A 208 9.79 -13.25 -20.43
C ALA A 208 11.17 -13.91 -20.53
N GLU A 209 11.63 -14.16 -21.75
CA GLU A 209 12.95 -14.71 -22.03
C GLU A 209 14.06 -13.72 -21.66
N ALA A 210 13.96 -12.45 -22.08
CA ALA A 210 14.89 -11.40 -21.66
C ALA A 210 14.96 -11.24 -20.13
N TYR A 211 13.82 -11.40 -19.44
CA TYR A 211 13.78 -11.39 -17.98
C TYR A 211 14.51 -12.57 -17.35
N GLY A 212 14.49 -13.75 -17.98
CA GLY A 212 15.27 -14.91 -17.55
C GLY A 212 16.76 -14.59 -17.48
N TYR A 213 17.33 -14.10 -18.58
CA TYR A 213 18.73 -13.67 -18.66
C TYR A 213 19.04 -12.56 -17.66
N PHE A 214 18.20 -11.51 -17.62
CA PHE A 214 18.35 -10.41 -16.67
C PHE A 214 18.39 -10.90 -15.21
N ALA A 215 17.44 -11.76 -14.82
CA ALA A 215 17.37 -12.27 -13.45
C ALA A 215 18.53 -13.20 -13.11
N GLN A 216 19.06 -13.94 -14.09
CA GLN A 216 20.26 -14.73 -13.92
C GLN A 216 21.49 -13.84 -13.70
N HIS A 217 21.78 -12.93 -14.64
CA HIS A 217 22.92 -12.02 -14.54
C HIS A 217 22.86 -11.13 -13.29
N TRP A 218 21.66 -10.72 -12.86
CA TRP A 218 21.49 -9.97 -11.61
C TRP A 218 21.91 -10.79 -10.38
N ARG A 219 21.51 -12.06 -10.30
CA ARG A 219 21.88 -12.94 -9.19
C ARG A 219 23.36 -13.26 -9.17
N GLU A 220 23.96 -13.46 -10.34
CA GLU A 220 25.40 -13.71 -10.47
C GLU A 220 26.20 -12.46 -10.05
N ARG A 221 25.84 -11.28 -10.55
CA ARG A 221 26.53 -10.01 -10.25
C ARG A 221 26.45 -9.62 -8.77
N PHE A 222 25.31 -9.90 -8.12
CA PHE A 222 25.04 -9.47 -6.75
C PHE A 222 24.98 -10.64 -5.76
N ALA A 223 25.62 -11.78 -6.07
CA ALA A 223 25.58 -13.00 -5.26
C ALA A 223 25.95 -12.74 -3.79
N ASP A 224 26.98 -11.92 -3.56
CA ASP A 224 27.48 -11.58 -2.22
C ASP A 224 26.76 -10.39 -1.57
N GLN A 225 25.71 -9.86 -2.21
CA GLN A 225 25.00 -8.65 -1.76
C GLN A 225 23.50 -8.96 -1.55
N PRO A 226 23.11 -9.51 -0.38
CA PRO A 226 21.73 -9.93 -0.11
C PRO A 226 20.69 -8.83 -0.35
N LEU A 227 21.00 -7.59 0.00
CA LEU A 227 20.11 -6.44 -0.20
C LEU A 227 19.85 -6.16 -1.69
N MET A 228 20.85 -6.36 -2.55
CA MET A 228 20.69 -6.17 -4.00
C MET A 228 19.91 -7.31 -4.63
N LEU A 229 20.04 -8.54 -4.13
CA LEU A 229 19.21 -9.67 -4.55
C LEU A 229 17.73 -9.43 -4.27
N GLU A 230 17.40 -8.86 -3.10
CA GLU A 230 16.02 -8.46 -2.77
C GLU A 230 15.45 -7.35 -3.67
N MET A 231 16.33 -6.57 -4.31
CA MET A 231 15.91 -5.50 -5.23
C MET A 231 15.53 -6.00 -6.63
N LEU A 232 15.72 -7.28 -6.94
CA LEU A 232 15.31 -7.89 -8.20
C LEU A 232 13.80 -7.71 -8.41
N PRO A 233 13.35 -7.04 -9.49
CA PRO A 233 11.93 -6.86 -9.77
C PRO A 233 11.27 -8.19 -10.20
N SER A 234 9.96 -8.33 -9.99
CA SER A 234 9.19 -9.40 -10.63
C SER A 234 8.95 -9.11 -12.12
N LEU A 235 8.72 -10.17 -12.92
CA LEU A 235 8.39 -10.05 -14.34
C LEU A 235 7.20 -9.12 -14.61
N ASP A 236 6.16 -9.16 -13.78
CA ASP A 236 5.00 -8.26 -13.95
C ASP A 236 5.34 -6.80 -13.64
N ARG A 237 6.30 -6.56 -12.75
CA ARG A 237 6.82 -5.21 -12.51
C ARG A 237 7.58 -4.72 -13.75
N VAL A 238 8.38 -5.58 -14.38
CA VAL A 238 9.07 -5.28 -15.65
C VAL A 238 8.06 -4.95 -16.75
N ARG A 239 7.07 -5.82 -16.98
CA ARG A 239 6.00 -5.59 -17.98
C ARG A 239 5.28 -4.26 -17.78
N ARG A 240 4.91 -3.92 -16.53
CA ARG A 240 4.24 -2.65 -16.21
C ARG A 240 5.10 -1.42 -16.48
N VAL A 241 6.41 -1.51 -16.25
CA VAL A 241 7.35 -0.42 -16.54
C VAL A 241 7.54 -0.29 -18.05
N LEU A 242 7.77 -1.40 -18.75
CA LEU A 242 7.88 -1.41 -20.20
C LEU A 242 6.64 -0.83 -20.87
N ALA A 243 5.42 -1.13 -20.39
CA ALA A 243 4.19 -0.57 -20.95
C ALA A 243 4.18 0.97 -21.00
N LYS A 244 4.86 1.64 -20.06
CA LYS A 244 4.93 3.10 -19.96
C LYS A 244 5.98 3.74 -20.86
N LEU A 245 6.96 2.98 -21.35
CA LEU A 245 7.99 3.52 -22.23
C LEU A 245 7.40 3.80 -23.63
N PRO A 246 7.86 4.84 -24.35
CA PRO A 246 7.52 5.02 -25.76
C PRO A 246 7.98 3.83 -26.61
N ARG A 247 7.25 3.51 -27.68
CA ARG A 247 7.55 2.36 -28.54
C ARG A 247 8.97 2.41 -29.11
N HIS A 248 9.36 3.57 -29.66
CA HIS A 248 10.69 3.76 -30.20
C HIS A 248 11.78 3.47 -29.16
N ILE A 249 11.62 3.94 -27.91
CA ILE A 249 12.57 3.68 -26.81
C ILE A 249 12.70 2.19 -26.49
N LYS A 250 11.61 1.41 -26.57
CA LYS A 250 11.66 -0.05 -26.35
C LYS A 250 12.38 -0.78 -27.47
N GLU A 251 12.26 -0.28 -28.70
CA GLU A 251 12.70 -0.96 -29.92
C GLU A 251 14.11 -0.55 -30.39
N ILE A 252 14.74 0.46 -29.77
CA ILE A 252 16.16 0.81 -30.02
C ILE A 252 17.02 -0.45 -29.95
N GLY A 253 17.83 -0.70 -31.00
CA GLY A 253 18.78 -1.81 -31.08
C GLY A 253 18.17 -3.16 -31.47
N ARG A 254 16.84 -3.31 -31.46
CA ARG A 254 16.16 -4.53 -31.91
C ARG A 254 16.05 -4.49 -33.43
N LYS A 255 16.60 -5.49 -34.14
CA LYS A 255 16.26 -5.67 -35.56
C LYS A 255 14.78 -6.03 -35.62
N MET A 256 13.94 -5.15 -36.16
CA MET A 256 12.62 -5.55 -36.60
C MET A 256 12.83 -6.57 -37.71
N ILE A 257 12.59 -7.85 -37.43
CA ILE A 257 12.14 -8.73 -38.50
C ILE A 257 10.79 -8.14 -38.90
N CYS A 258 10.75 -7.40 -40.01
CA CYS A 258 9.51 -7.08 -40.69
C CYS A 258 8.85 -8.42 -41.06
N THR A 259 8.08 -9.02 -40.15
CA THR A 259 7.06 -9.97 -40.55
C THR A 259 5.97 -9.14 -41.23
N PRO A 260 5.78 -9.23 -42.54
CA PRO A 260 4.65 -8.56 -43.17
C PRO A 260 3.38 -9.07 -42.48
N LYS A 261 2.54 -8.15 -41.99
CA LYS A 261 1.18 -8.50 -41.62
C LYS A 261 0.55 -9.09 -42.87
N VAL A 262 0.34 -10.40 -42.88
CA VAL A 262 -0.52 -11.05 -43.87
C VAL A 262 -1.92 -10.48 -43.63
N GLY A 263 -2.27 -9.46 -44.38
CA GLY A 263 -3.61 -8.93 -44.46
C GLY A 263 -4.47 -9.96 -45.19
N LEU A 264 -5.24 -10.73 -44.43
CA LEU A 264 -6.47 -11.32 -44.95
C LEU A 264 -7.39 -10.15 -45.32
N ASN A 265 -7.40 -9.76 -46.59
CA ASN A 265 -8.53 -9.10 -47.20
C ASN A 265 -8.70 -9.64 -48.62
N ASN A 266 -9.52 -10.67 -48.68
CA ASN A 266 -10.12 -11.21 -49.88
C ASN A 266 -11.18 -10.21 -50.35
N GLN A 267 -10.87 -9.36 -51.33
CA GLN A 267 -11.88 -8.72 -52.16
C GLN A 267 -11.44 -8.82 -53.63
N LEU A 268 -12.14 -9.73 -54.31
CA LEU A 268 -12.25 -9.82 -55.76
C LEU A 268 -12.60 -8.45 -56.35
N ILE A 269 -11.65 -7.83 -57.04
CA ILE A 269 -11.95 -6.83 -58.06
C ILE A 269 -11.58 -7.46 -59.40
N LYS A 270 -12.61 -7.92 -60.13
CA LYS A 270 -12.51 -8.26 -61.54
C LYS A 270 -12.17 -6.98 -62.30
N VAL A 271 -10.96 -6.90 -62.84
CA VAL A 271 -10.63 -5.93 -63.87
C VAL A 271 -10.97 -6.59 -65.21
N GLN A 272 -12.08 -6.15 -65.79
CA GLN A 272 -12.46 -6.45 -67.17
C GLN A 272 -11.45 -5.78 -68.10
N ILE A 273 -10.77 -6.58 -68.91
CA ILE A 273 -9.93 -6.12 -70.01
C ILE A 273 -10.85 -5.79 -71.18
N PHE A 274 -10.74 -4.57 -71.72
CA PHE A 274 -11.09 -4.30 -73.12
C PHE A 274 -9.95 -3.48 -73.72
N TYR A 275 -9.38 -4.03 -74.80
CA TYR A 275 -8.57 -3.32 -75.77
C TYR A 275 -9.50 -2.85 -76.90
N ASP A 276 -9.12 -1.69 -77.45
CA ASP A 276 -9.67 -0.93 -78.59
C ASP A 276 -10.92 -0.07 -78.37
#